data_AF-A0A497C742-F1
#
_entry.id   AF-A0A497C742-F1
#
_cell.length_a   1.000
_cell.length_b   1.000
_cell.length_c   1.000
_cell.angle_alpha   90.00
_cell.angle_beta   90.00
_cell.angle_gamma   90.00
#
_symmetry.space_group_name_H-M   'P 1'
#
loop_
_entity.id
_entity.type
_entity.pdbx_description
1 polymer ?
#
loop_
_entity_poly.entity_id
_entity_poly.type
_entity_poly.pdbx_seq_one_letter_code
_entity_poly.pdbx_strand_id
1 'polypeptide(L)'
;MPSLQNKHKEVAILSNSKTVSELFEYAIALEKAAEALYLELEKMFSHYVEVASFWHSYANEENGHASYLESIKTNVAKNRLSSPSDEAMLKKVLYCLEQASPARLVNIKTLDDAYKLAVELENSETNAIFEFMIVNFSTDELAKSHTFLRTQLSTHIARLENDFPYKGRIARQGILALK
;
A
#
# COMPACT_ATOMS: atom_id res chain seq x y z
N MET A 1 29.02 -56.75 5.13
CA MET A 1 28.84 -55.58 4.24
C MET A 1 27.53 -55.72 3.49
N PRO A 2 26.54 -54.83 3.73
CA PRO A 2 25.49 -54.56 2.78
C PRO A 2 25.57 -53.11 2.31
N SER A 3 25.80 -52.95 1.00
CA SER A 3 25.64 -51.69 0.27
C SER A 3 24.28 -51.69 -0.46
N LEU A 4 23.84 -50.49 -0.86
CA LEU A 4 22.68 -50.16 -1.71
C LEU A 4 21.39 -49.78 -0.98
N GLN A 5 21.43 -48.64 -0.29
CA GLN A 5 20.28 -47.73 -0.24
C GLN A 5 20.78 -46.30 -0.39
N ASN A 6 20.70 -45.77 -1.61
CA ASN A 6 20.45 -44.34 -1.80
C ASN A 6 19.69 -44.19 -3.12
N LYS A 7 18.39 -44.54 -3.04
CA LYS A 7 17.42 -44.09 -4.03
C LYS A 7 17.35 -42.58 -3.93
N HIS A 8 17.63 -41.94 -5.06
CA HIS A 8 17.23 -40.59 -5.44
C HIS A 8 15.98 -40.12 -4.66
N LYS A 9 16.19 -39.42 -3.55
CA LYS A 9 15.24 -38.41 -3.08
C LYS A 9 15.66 -37.13 -3.79
N GLU A 10 15.16 -36.99 -5.01
CA GLU A 10 14.93 -35.69 -5.60
C GLU A 10 13.97 -34.99 -4.64
N VAL A 11 14.55 -34.23 -3.71
CA VAL A 11 13.79 -33.29 -2.90
C VAL A 11 13.40 -32.21 -3.88
N ALA A 12 12.22 -32.37 -4.48
CA ALA A 12 11.46 -31.23 -4.94
C ALA A 12 11.28 -30.34 -3.71
N ILE A 13 12.22 -29.41 -3.53
CA ILE A 13 12.01 -28.22 -2.72
C ILE A 13 10.93 -27.50 -3.49
N LEU A 14 9.68 -27.84 -3.21
CA LEU A 14 8.53 -26.99 -3.50
C LEU A 14 8.88 -25.66 -2.83
N SER A 15 9.39 -24.72 -3.63
CA SER A 15 9.65 -23.38 -3.15
C SER A 15 8.30 -22.84 -2.70
N ASN A 16 8.09 -22.73 -1.38
CA ASN A 16 7.00 -21.98 -0.76
C ASN A 16 7.08 -20.47 -1.08
N SER A 17 7.84 -20.07 -2.11
CA SER A 17 7.92 -18.72 -2.60
C SER A 17 6.56 -18.32 -3.14
N LYS A 18 6.02 -17.22 -2.61
CA LYS A 18 4.84 -16.59 -3.16
C LYS A 18 5.04 -16.26 -4.63
N THR A 19 3.94 -16.25 -5.38
CA THR A 19 3.93 -15.94 -6.80
C THR A 19 3.77 -14.43 -7.02
N VAL A 20 4.09 -13.95 -8.23
CA VAL A 20 3.80 -12.56 -8.63
C VAL A 20 2.29 -12.26 -8.51
N SER A 21 1.42 -13.23 -8.81
CA SER A 21 -0.03 -13.08 -8.61
C SER A 21 -0.39 -12.78 -7.16
N GLU A 22 0.19 -13.53 -6.22
CA GLU A 22 -0.03 -13.28 -4.78
C GLU A 22 0.55 -11.93 -4.36
N LEU A 23 1.69 -11.51 -4.92
CA LEU A 23 2.25 -10.18 -4.64
C LEU A 23 1.33 -9.05 -5.13
N PHE A 24 0.71 -9.19 -6.30
CA PHE A 24 -0.35 -8.26 -6.74
C PHE A 24 -1.53 -8.24 -5.76
N GLU A 25 -1.94 -9.40 -5.24
CA GLU A 25 -3.05 -9.47 -4.26
C GLU A 25 -2.72 -8.72 -2.98
N TYR A 26 -1.48 -8.83 -2.47
CA TYR A 26 -1.06 -8.06 -1.32
C TYR A 26 -0.97 -6.56 -1.61
N ALA A 27 -0.49 -6.16 -2.80
CA ALA A 27 -0.44 -4.75 -3.18
C ALA A 27 -1.85 -4.15 -3.31
N ILE A 28 -2.79 -4.85 -3.94
CA ILE A 28 -4.20 -4.43 -4.02
C ILE A 28 -4.83 -4.37 -2.62
N ALA A 29 -4.49 -5.31 -1.74
CA ALA A 29 -4.99 -5.32 -0.37
C ALA A 29 -4.44 -4.14 0.46
N LEU A 30 -3.21 -3.71 0.19
CA LEU A 30 -2.60 -2.53 0.83
C LEU A 30 -3.39 -1.26 0.47
N GLU A 31 -3.60 -1.00 -0.82
CA GLU A 31 -4.37 0.16 -1.30
C GLU A 31 -5.79 0.18 -0.70
N LYS A 32 -6.47 -0.99 -0.67
CA LYS A 32 -7.80 -1.10 -0.04
C LYS A 32 -7.78 -0.91 1.47
N ALA A 33 -6.69 -1.29 2.14
CA ALA A 33 -6.52 -1.05 3.57
C ALA A 33 -6.27 0.45 3.85
N ALA A 34 -5.49 1.12 3.00
CA ALA A 34 -5.27 2.57 3.06
C ALA A 34 -6.59 3.33 2.79
N GLU A 35 -7.36 2.95 1.77
CA GLU A 35 -8.72 3.47 1.52
C GLU A 35 -9.59 3.37 2.77
N ALA A 36 -9.69 2.17 3.35
CA ALA A 36 -10.50 1.94 4.54
C ALA A 36 -10.03 2.78 5.74
N LEU A 37 -8.71 2.90 5.93
CA LEU A 37 -8.13 3.74 6.97
C LEU A 37 -8.53 5.21 6.79
N TYR A 38 -8.43 5.74 5.58
CA TYR A 38 -8.81 7.12 5.27
C TYR A 38 -10.32 7.38 5.42
N LEU A 39 -11.17 6.42 5.06
CA LEU A 39 -12.62 6.50 5.33
C LEU A 39 -12.93 6.51 6.83
N GLU A 40 -12.17 5.79 7.66
CA GLU A 40 -12.33 5.89 9.11
C GLU A 40 -11.85 7.25 9.65
N LEU A 41 -10.74 7.79 9.14
CA LEU A 41 -10.30 9.15 9.49
C LEU A 41 -11.35 10.20 9.08
N GLU A 42 -11.97 10.06 7.91
CA GLU A 42 -13.11 10.90 7.50
C GLU A 42 -14.23 10.89 8.56
N LYS A 43 -14.64 9.70 9.02
CA LYS A 43 -15.68 9.56 10.05
C LYS A 43 -15.27 10.19 11.38
N MET A 44 -14.05 9.92 11.83
CA MET A 44 -13.50 10.46 13.09
C MET A 44 -13.49 12.00 13.10
N PHE A 45 -13.27 12.63 11.95
CA PHE A 45 -13.23 14.09 11.83
C PHE A 45 -14.44 14.69 11.10
N SER A 46 -15.55 13.94 10.98
CA SER A 46 -16.76 14.34 10.23
C SER A 46 -17.38 15.68 10.66
N HIS A 47 -17.12 16.12 11.90
CA HIS A 47 -17.56 17.40 12.43
C HIS A 47 -16.69 18.60 11.98
N TYR A 48 -15.59 18.35 11.27
CA TYR A 48 -14.77 19.34 10.58
C TYR A 48 -14.80 19.04 9.08
N VAL A 49 -15.73 19.68 8.36
CA VAL A 49 -16.04 19.37 6.94
C VAL A 49 -14.81 19.35 6.04
N GLU A 50 -13.91 20.32 6.20
CA GLU A 50 -12.67 20.40 5.41
C GLU A 50 -11.68 19.27 5.69
N VAL A 51 -11.60 18.78 6.93
CA VAL A 51 -10.76 17.64 7.31
C VAL A 51 -11.36 16.34 6.80
N ALA A 52 -12.66 16.15 6.99
CA ALA A 52 -13.37 15.00 6.48
C ALA A 52 -13.26 14.90 4.95
N SER A 53 -13.46 16.03 4.25
CA SER A 53 -13.32 16.10 2.79
C SER A 53 -11.89 15.77 2.34
N PHE A 54 -10.88 16.21 3.10
CA PHE A 54 -9.48 15.87 2.82
C PHE A 54 -9.25 14.36 2.89
N TRP A 55 -9.68 13.70 3.96
CA TRP A 55 -9.52 12.24 4.09
C TRP A 55 -10.34 11.46 3.07
N HIS A 56 -11.56 11.91 2.77
CA HIS A 56 -12.40 11.31 1.73
C HIS A 56 -11.69 11.28 0.37
N SER A 57 -11.02 12.37 0.02
CA SER A 57 -10.29 12.44 -1.24
C SER A 57 -9.06 11.54 -1.30
N TYR A 58 -8.36 11.30 -0.18
CA TYR A 58 -7.31 10.27 -0.12
C TYR A 58 -7.89 8.88 -0.31
N ALA A 59 -9.00 8.55 0.37
CA ALA A 59 -9.67 7.27 0.19
C ALA A 59 -10.05 6.99 -1.28
N ASN A 60 -10.57 8.01 -1.97
CA ASN A 60 -10.89 7.90 -3.40
C ASN A 60 -9.65 7.67 -4.28
N GLU A 61 -8.50 8.26 -3.92
CA GLU A 61 -7.23 8.04 -4.62
C GLU A 61 -6.75 6.60 -4.46
N GLU A 62 -6.74 6.05 -3.23
CA GLU A 62 -6.34 4.66 -2.99
C GLU A 62 -7.29 3.65 -3.65
N ASN A 63 -8.60 3.95 -3.71
CA ASN A 63 -9.55 3.14 -4.47
C ASN A 63 -9.19 3.08 -5.96
N GLY A 64 -8.79 4.24 -6.52
CA GLY A 64 -8.29 4.35 -7.88
C GLY A 64 -7.03 3.52 -8.12
N HIS A 65 -6.12 3.50 -7.14
CA HIS A 65 -4.90 2.70 -7.20
C HIS A 65 -5.17 1.20 -7.17
N ALA A 66 -6.03 0.74 -6.25
CA ALA A 66 -6.46 -0.65 -6.19
C ALA A 66 -7.07 -1.10 -7.53
N SER A 67 -7.96 -0.28 -8.10
CA SER A 67 -8.58 -0.53 -9.40
C SER A 67 -7.55 -0.58 -10.54
N TYR A 68 -6.54 0.27 -10.48
CA TYR A 68 -5.45 0.30 -11.46
C TYR A 68 -4.58 -0.96 -11.38
N LEU A 69 -4.18 -1.38 -10.18
CA LEU A 69 -3.42 -2.61 -9.96
C LEU A 69 -4.20 -3.85 -10.40
N GLU A 70 -5.51 -3.89 -10.14
CA GLU A 70 -6.41 -4.94 -10.66
C GLU A 70 -6.38 -4.98 -12.19
N SER A 71 -6.52 -3.82 -12.85
CA SER A 71 -6.44 -3.71 -14.31
C SER A 71 -5.11 -4.26 -14.84
N ILE A 72 -3.98 -3.90 -14.21
CA ILE A 72 -2.67 -4.40 -14.62
C ILE A 72 -2.59 -5.92 -14.44
N LYS A 73 -3.01 -6.45 -13.28
CA LYS A 73 -3.00 -7.90 -13.01
C LYS A 73 -3.72 -8.68 -14.11
N THR A 74 -4.83 -8.15 -14.66
CA THR A 74 -5.56 -8.80 -15.76
C THR A 74 -4.82 -8.83 -17.09
N ASN A 75 -3.87 -7.91 -17.30
CA ASN A 75 -3.10 -7.77 -18.55
C ASN A 75 -1.73 -8.44 -18.50
N VAL A 76 -1.22 -8.75 -17.30
CA VAL A 76 0.06 -9.47 -17.14
C VAL A 76 -0.07 -10.92 -17.64
N ALA A 77 0.94 -11.37 -18.38
CA ALA A 77 0.97 -12.73 -18.92
C ALA A 77 0.92 -13.81 -17.81
N LYS A 78 0.14 -14.87 -18.03
CA LYS A 78 -0.08 -15.93 -17.02
C LYS A 78 1.21 -16.58 -16.52
N ASN A 79 2.19 -16.79 -17.40
CA ASN A 79 3.50 -17.33 -17.02
C ASN A 79 4.27 -16.41 -16.06
N ARG A 80 4.13 -15.08 -16.20
CA ARG A 80 4.69 -14.11 -15.27
C ARG A 80 3.95 -14.16 -13.93
N LEU A 81 2.62 -14.19 -13.94
CA LEU A 81 1.82 -14.29 -12.71
C LEU A 81 2.15 -15.53 -11.87
N SER A 82 2.43 -16.66 -12.51
CA SER A 82 2.84 -17.90 -11.84
C SER A 82 4.33 -17.97 -11.47
N SER A 83 5.15 -16.99 -11.88
CA SER A 83 6.56 -16.95 -11.53
C SER A 83 6.75 -16.57 -10.04
N PRO A 84 7.87 -16.99 -9.41
CA PRO A 84 8.20 -16.56 -8.06
C PRO A 84 8.24 -15.03 -7.94
N SER A 85 7.69 -14.50 -6.86
CA SER A 85 7.79 -13.09 -6.52
C SER A 85 9.15 -12.76 -5.91
N ASP A 86 9.48 -11.47 -5.91
CA ASP A 86 10.60 -10.95 -5.14
C ASP A 86 10.27 -10.99 -3.65
N GLU A 87 11.07 -11.73 -2.87
CA GLU A 87 10.85 -11.92 -1.43
C GLU A 87 11.06 -10.62 -0.63
N ALA A 88 12.00 -9.77 -1.04
CA ALA A 88 12.22 -8.48 -0.39
C ALA A 88 11.01 -7.56 -0.65
N MET A 89 10.46 -7.60 -1.86
CA MET A 89 9.24 -6.87 -2.19
C MET A 89 8.05 -7.33 -1.36
N LEU A 90 7.85 -8.65 -1.26
CA LEU A 90 6.78 -9.22 -0.46
C LEU A 90 6.86 -8.77 1.00
N LYS A 91 8.06 -8.78 1.60
CA LYS A 91 8.26 -8.30 2.97
C LYS A 91 7.89 -6.83 3.14
N LYS A 92 8.25 -5.98 2.16
CA LYS A 92 7.89 -4.54 2.17
C LYS A 92 6.39 -4.34 2.12
N VAL A 93 5.69 -5.00 1.20
CA VAL A 93 4.22 -4.88 1.06
C VAL A 93 3.52 -5.39 2.32
N LEU A 94 3.94 -6.52 2.88
CA LEU A 94 3.38 -7.05 4.13
C LEU A 94 3.60 -6.11 5.32
N TYR A 95 4.78 -5.47 5.40
CA TYR A 95 5.04 -4.45 6.42
C TYR A 95 4.12 -3.24 6.28
N CYS A 96 3.93 -2.74 5.05
CA CYS A 96 3.02 -1.61 4.79
C CYS A 96 1.58 -1.98 5.12
N LEU A 97 1.15 -3.22 4.83
CA LEU A 97 -0.18 -3.71 5.17
C LEU A 97 -0.42 -3.70 6.69
N GLU A 98 0.60 -4.03 7.48
CA GLU A 98 0.55 -3.88 8.94
C GLU A 98 0.43 -2.40 9.35
N GLN A 99 1.12 -1.49 8.65
CA GLN A 99 1.01 -0.05 8.88
C GLN A 99 -0.36 0.54 8.50
N ALA A 100 -1.09 -0.09 7.58
CA ALA A 100 -2.47 0.28 7.22
C ALA A 100 -3.53 -0.37 8.14
N SER A 101 -3.12 -1.11 9.17
CA SER A 101 -4.04 -1.85 10.04
C SER A 101 -5.01 -0.92 10.80
N PRO A 102 -6.32 -1.26 10.86
CA PRO A 102 -7.29 -0.52 11.67
C PRO A 102 -6.92 -0.44 13.17
N ALA A 103 -6.10 -1.36 13.68
CA ALA A 103 -5.62 -1.33 15.06
C ALA A 103 -4.86 -0.03 15.38
N ARG A 104 -4.28 0.65 14.39
CA ARG A 104 -3.56 1.91 14.57
C ARG A 104 -4.50 3.08 14.89
N LEU A 105 -5.76 3.02 14.44
CA LEU A 105 -6.75 4.06 14.65
C LEU A 105 -7.11 4.26 16.14
N VAL A 106 -6.92 3.22 16.97
CA VAL A 106 -7.21 3.24 18.42
C VAL A 106 -6.45 4.36 19.15
N ASN A 107 -5.30 4.78 18.63
CA ASN A 107 -4.45 5.79 19.26
C ASN A 107 -4.72 7.22 18.76
N ILE A 108 -5.61 7.39 17.79
CA ILE A 108 -5.89 8.70 17.18
C ILE A 108 -6.84 9.49 18.08
N LYS A 109 -6.33 10.56 18.68
CA LYS A 109 -7.10 11.46 19.55
C LYS A 109 -7.27 12.84 18.94
N THR A 110 -6.28 13.25 18.16
CA THR A 110 -6.20 14.56 17.54
C THR A 110 -5.91 14.45 16.05
N LEU A 111 -6.16 15.53 15.32
CA LEU A 111 -5.79 15.62 13.90
C LEU A 111 -4.28 15.51 13.69
N ASP A 112 -3.45 15.87 14.68
CA ASP A 112 -2.00 15.71 14.59
C ASP A 112 -1.57 14.23 14.66
N ASP A 113 -2.32 13.41 15.39
CA ASP A 113 -2.09 11.96 15.43
C ASP A 113 -2.43 11.33 14.07
N ALA A 114 -3.58 11.73 13.50
CA ALA A 114 -3.99 11.27 12.17
C ALA A 114 -3.02 11.70 11.07
N TYR A 115 -2.56 12.95 11.12
CA TYR A 115 -1.55 13.48 10.21
C TYR A 115 -0.25 12.66 10.25
N LYS A 116 0.27 12.35 11.45
CA LYS A 116 1.49 11.54 11.59
C LYS A 116 1.30 10.12 11.07
N LEU A 117 0.16 9.51 11.37
CA LEU A 117 -0.19 8.19 10.86
C LEU A 117 -0.19 8.17 9.32
N ALA A 118 -0.85 9.15 8.70
CA ALA A 118 -0.88 9.28 7.24
C ALA A 118 0.52 9.49 6.65
N VAL A 119 1.33 10.41 7.20
CA VAL A 119 2.71 10.64 6.75
C VAL A 119 3.56 9.36 6.84
N GLU A 120 3.44 8.59 7.94
CA GLU A 120 4.17 7.32 8.09
C GLU A 120 3.72 6.29 7.06
N LEU A 121 2.39 6.14 6.87
CA LEU A 121 1.81 5.21 5.90
C LEU A 121 2.28 5.55 4.48
N GLU A 122 2.06 6.79 4.05
CA GLU A 122 2.40 7.27 2.70
C GLU A 122 3.87 7.08 2.37
N ASN A 123 4.77 7.37 3.32
CA ASN A 123 6.21 7.15 3.12
C ASN A 123 6.56 5.66 2.97
N SER A 124 5.87 4.77 3.69
CA SER A 124 6.12 3.33 3.59
C SER A 124 5.57 2.74 2.29
N GLU A 125 4.36 3.14 1.92
CA GLU A 125 3.61 2.65 0.76
C GLU A 125 4.23 3.10 -0.57
N THR A 126 4.54 4.40 -0.67
CA THR A 126 5.18 5.00 -1.84
C THR A 126 6.43 4.24 -2.27
N ASN A 127 7.25 3.81 -1.31
CA ASN A 127 8.47 3.04 -1.59
C ASN A 127 8.18 1.59 -2.02
N ALA A 128 7.21 0.92 -1.37
CA ALA A 128 6.89 -0.47 -1.66
C ALA A 128 6.19 -0.63 -3.03
N ILE A 129 5.19 0.20 -3.30
CA ILE A 129 4.35 0.10 -4.50
C ILE A 129 5.13 0.55 -5.74
N PHE A 130 5.97 1.58 -5.63
CA PHE A 130 6.84 2.01 -6.72
C PHE A 130 7.84 0.93 -7.16
N GLU A 131 8.58 0.38 -6.21
CA GLU A 131 9.55 -0.66 -6.50
C GLU A 131 8.85 -1.92 -7.05
N PHE A 132 7.67 -2.26 -6.53
CA PHE A 132 6.85 -3.36 -7.05
C PHE A 132 6.55 -3.19 -8.54
N MET A 133 6.12 -2.00 -8.96
CA MET A 133 5.77 -1.73 -10.35
C MET A 133 7.00 -1.79 -11.26
N ILE A 134 8.14 -1.21 -10.85
CA ILE A 134 9.40 -1.30 -11.61
C ILE A 134 9.82 -2.74 -11.86
N VAL A 135 9.72 -3.59 -10.84
CA VAL A 135 10.20 -4.99 -10.90
C VAL A 135 9.26 -5.89 -11.70
N ASN A 136 7.95 -5.58 -11.72
CA ASN A 136 6.96 -6.51 -12.25
C ASN A 136 6.37 -6.14 -13.61
N PHE A 137 6.53 -4.88 -14.05
CA PHE A 137 5.93 -4.41 -15.29
C PHE A 137 6.97 -4.43 -16.42
N SER A 138 6.53 -4.79 -17.63
CA SER A 138 7.36 -4.64 -18.83
C SER A 138 7.67 -3.17 -19.13
N THR A 139 8.66 -2.89 -19.96
CA THR A 139 9.00 -1.51 -20.36
C THR A 139 7.82 -0.77 -21.01
N ASP A 140 6.99 -1.48 -21.78
CA ASP A 140 5.80 -0.90 -22.42
C ASP A 140 4.67 -0.64 -21.42
N GLU A 141 4.49 -1.52 -20.42
CA GLU A 141 3.56 -1.30 -19.32
C GLU A 141 4.03 -0.14 -18.44
N LEU A 142 5.32 -0.11 -18.06
CA LEU A 142 5.93 0.99 -17.32
C LEU A 142 5.81 2.32 -18.06
N ALA A 143 5.99 2.34 -19.38
CA ALA A 143 5.83 3.55 -20.18
C ALA A 143 4.40 4.10 -20.12
N LYS A 144 3.39 3.22 -20.11
CA LYS A 144 1.98 3.58 -19.93
C LYS A 144 1.66 3.99 -18.49
N SER A 145 2.33 3.36 -17.52
CA SER A 145 2.17 3.62 -16.09
C SER A 145 2.98 4.83 -15.61
N HIS A 146 3.96 5.33 -16.36
CA HIS A 146 4.95 6.30 -15.90
C HIS A 146 4.35 7.61 -15.38
N THR A 147 3.28 8.09 -16.01
CA THR A 147 2.54 9.29 -15.56
C THR A 147 1.82 9.04 -14.25
N PHE A 148 1.20 7.87 -14.10
CA PHE A 148 0.56 7.44 -12.86
C PHE A 148 1.63 7.32 -11.75
N LEU A 149 2.70 6.57 -11.98
CA LEU A 149 3.83 6.39 -11.07
C LEU A 149 4.41 7.71 -10.54
N ARG A 150 4.82 8.59 -11.45
CA ARG A 150 5.46 9.86 -11.06
C ARG A 150 4.52 10.80 -10.34
N THR A 151 3.24 10.81 -10.72
CA THR A 151 2.26 11.68 -10.07
C THR A 151 2.01 11.21 -8.65
N GLN A 152 1.81 9.91 -8.41
CA GLN A 152 1.48 9.43 -7.07
C GLN A 152 2.62 9.61 -6.06
N LEU A 153 3.86 9.24 -6.42
CA LEU A 153 5.06 9.34 -5.56
C LEU A 153 5.29 10.74 -4.97
N SER A 154 5.01 11.79 -5.75
CA SER A 154 5.21 13.16 -5.29
C SER A 154 3.96 13.79 -4.70
N THR A 155 2.77 13.31 -5.07
CA THR A 155 1.53 14.05 -4.78
C THR A 155 1.04 13.79 -3.37
N HIS A 156 1.05 12.55 -2.86
CA HIS A 156 0.48 12.26 -1.54
C HIS A 156 1.24 12.96 -0.40
N ILE A 157 2.58 12.84 -0.36
CA ILE A 157 3.38 13.53 0.66
C ILE A 157 3.31 15.05 0.46
N ALA A 158 3.48 15.55 -0.77
CA ALA A 158 3.42 16.99 -1.01
C ALA A 158 2.05 17.58 -0.64
N ARG A 159 0.96 16.83 -0.82
CA ARG A 159 -0.39 17.26 -0.49
C ARG A 159 -0.64 17.24 1.03
N LEU A 160 -0.13 16.24 1.74
CA LEU A 160 -0.08 16.27 3.21
C LEU A 160 0.73 17.49 3.73
N GLU A 161 1.79 17.89 3.05
CA GLU A 161 2.58 19.06 3.46
C GLU A 161 1.94 20.41 3.10
N ASN A 162 1.38 20.51 1.89
CA ASN A 162 0.97 21.79 1.31
C ASN A 162 -0.51 22.11 1.52
N ASP A 163 -1.36 21.08 1.48
CA ASP A 163 -2.81 21.25 1.36
C ASP A 163 -3.57 20.74 2.60
N PHE A 164 -2.87 20.10 3.54
CA PHE A 164 -3.49 19.60 4.75
C PHE A 164 -4.10 20.74 5.58
N PRO A 165 -5.38 20.63 6.00
CA PRO A 165 -6.03 21.61 6.85
C PRO A 165 -5.26 21.81 8.16
N TYR A 166 -5.29 23.03 8.71
CA TYR A 166 -4.58 23.37 9.95
C TYR A 166 -3.06 23.12 9.87
N LYS A 167 -2.35 23.91 9.05
CA LYS A 167 -0.91 23.74 8.76
C LYS A 167 0.01 23.63 9.99
N GLY A 168 -0.36 24.28 11.10
CA GLY A 168 0.41 24.25 12.34
C GLY A 168 0.10 23.04 13.21
N ARG A 169 1.14 22.36 13.71
CA ARG A 169 1.00 21.27 14.69
C ARG A 169 0.10 21.64 15.87
N ILE A 170 0.28 22.82 16.45
CA ILE A 170 -0.53 23.30 17.59
C ILE A 170 -2.01 23.39 17.21
N ALA A 171 -2.32 23.85 16.00
CA ALA A 171 -3.69 23.93 15.51
C ALA A 171 -4.30 22.52 15.39
N ARG A 172 -3.57 21.57 14.79
CA ARG A 172 -4.03 20.17 14.67
C ARG A 172 -4.24 19.48 16.02
N GLN A 173 -3.43 19.77 17.02
CA GLN A 173 -3.59 19.23 18.36
C GLN A 173 -4.90 19.71 19.05
N GLY A 174 -5.44 20.85 18.62
CA GLY A 174 -6.73 21.36 19.09
C GLY A 174 -7.95 20.74 18.42
N ILE A 175 -7.76 20.02 17.30
CA ILE A 175 -8.83 19.36 16.55
C ILE A 175 -8.94 17.91 17.04
N LEU A 176 -10.02 17.61 17.75
CA LEU A 176 -10.24 16.31 18.38
C LEU A 176 -11.01 15.37 17.46
N ALA A 177 -10.70 14.07 17.54
CA ALA A 177 -11.50 13.04 16.88
C ALA A 177 -12.80 12.77 17.66
N LEU A 178 -13.86 12.39 16.94
CA LEU A 178 -15.00 11.71 17.53
C LEU A 178 -14.54 10.35 18.07
N LYS A 179 -15.15 9.95 19.19
CA LYS A 179 -14.95 8.62 19.77
C LYS A 179 -15.90 7.60 19.16
#